data_AF-A0A328TQV3-F1
#
_entry.id   AF-A0A328TQV3-F1
#
_cell.length_a   1.000
_cell.length_b   1.000
_cell.length_c   1.000
_cell.angle_alpha   90.00
_cell.angle_beta   90.00
_cell.angle_gamma   90.00
#
_symmetry.space_group_name_H-M   'P 1'
#
loop_
_entity.id
_entity.type
_entity.pdbx_description
1 polymer ?
#
loop_
_entity_poly.entity_id
_entity_poly.type
_entity_poly.pdbx_seq_one_letter_code
_entity_poly.pdbx_strand_id
1 'polypeptide(L)' 'MINSETKQWHCDFCKVSNREVARMIVARDGAAICNNCVAICMNTLIEEIQGEANLNCFSADSKQVKS' A
#
# COMPACT_ATOMS: atom_id res chain seq x y z
N MET A 1 -31.48 0.50 -2.84
CA MET A 1 -31.09 1.48 -3.88
C MET A 1 -29.57 1.58 -3.87
N ILE A 2 -28.89 1.14 -4.93
CA ILE A 2 -27.42 1.27 -5.08
C ILE A 2 -27.20 2.32 -6.17
N ASN A 3 -26.74 3.52 -5.81
CA ASN A 3 -26.40 4.55 -6.79
C ASN A 3 -25.15 4.14 -7.57
N SER A 4 -25.31 3.96 -8.86
CA SER A 4 -24.31 3.52 -9.83
C SER A 4 -23.35 4.64 -10.31
N GLU A 5 -23.11 5.70 -9.52
CA GLU A 5 -22.40 6.91 -9.99
C GLU A 5 -21.16 7.35 -9.21
N THR A 6 -20.67 6.59 -8.23
CA THR A 6 -19.24 6.55 -7.83
C THR A 6 -19.17 5.64 -6.62
N LYS A 7 -18.81 4.38 -6.81
CA LYS A 7 -18.62 3.46 -5.70
C LYS A 7 -17.48 4.01 -4.83
N GLN A 8 -17.82 4.64 -3.71
CA GLN A 8 -16.85 5.13 -2.74
C GLN A 8 -16.33 3.94 -1.96
N TRP A 9 -15.04 3.69 -2.11
CA TRP A 9 -14.33 2.66 -1.37
C TRP A 9 -13.67 3.31 -0.16
N HIS A 10 -13.70 2.61 0.96
CA HIS A 10 -13.06 3.03 2.19
C HIS A 10 -11.96 2.03 2.51
N CYS A 11 -10.80 2.51 2.94
CA CYS A 11 -9.71 1.63 3.37
C CYS A 11 -10.17 0.82 4.59
N ASP A 12 -9.97 -0.48 4.60
CA ASP A 12 -10.39 -1.33 5.73
C ASP A 12 -9.59 -1.05 7.00
N PHE A 13 -8.40 -0.46 6.88
CA PHE A 13 -7.50 -0.18 7.99
C PHE A 13 -7.74 1.21 8.58
N CYS A 14 -7.67 2.27 7.78
CA CYS A 14 -7.78 3.66 8.25
C CYS A 14 -9.17 4.28 8.05
N LYS A 15 -10.09 3.58 7.36
CA LYS A 15 -11.47 4.04 7.05
C LYS A 15 -11.57 5.29 6.18
N VAL A 16 -10.46 5.78 5.64
CA VAL A 16 -10.41 6.93 4.73
C VAL A 16 -10.95 6.57 3.35
N SER A 17 -11.66 7.52 2.73
CA SER A 17 -12.25 7.38 1.38
C SER A 17 -11.19 7.36 0.27
N ASN A 18 -11.48 6.69 -0.84
CA ASN A 18 -10.66 6.71 -2.05
C ASN A 18 -10.44 8.11 -2.64
N ARG A 19 -11.25 9.10 -2.25
CA ARG A 19 -11.10 10.51 -2.68
C ARG A 19 -10.01 11.27 -1.91
N GLU A 20 -9.70 10.81 -0.70
CA GLU A 20 -8.74 11.47 0.19
C GLU A 20 -7.34 10.84 0.11
N VAL A 21 -7.19 9.76 -0.65
CA VAL A 21 -5.92 9.04 -0.83
C VAL A 21 -5.50 9.04 -2.29
N ALA A 22 -4.20 9.04 -2.54
CA ALA A 22 -3.66 9.06 -3.89
C ALA A 22 -4.02 7.78 -4.67
N ARG A 23 -4.01 6.62 -3.99
CA ARG A 23 -4.40 5.33 -4.57
C ARG A 23 -5.09 4.43 -3.55
N MET A 24 -6.03 3.63 -4.04
CA MET A 24 -6.68 2.56 -3.29
C MET A 24 -6.68 1.28 -4.12
N ILE A 25 -6.20 0.20 -3.51
CA ILE A 25 -6.20 -1.16 -4.07
C ILE A 25 -7.45 -1.84 -3.55
N VAL A 26 -8.28 -2.34 -4.45
CA VAL A 26 -9.53 -3.03 -4.12
C VAL A 26 -9.48 -4.44 -4.70
N ALA A 27 -9.62 -5.44 -3.84
CA ALA A 27 -9.68 -6.83 -4.23
C ALA A 27 -11.09 -7.22 -4.71
N ARG A 28 -11.17 -8.36 -5.42
CA ARG A 28 -12.43 -8.84 -6.00
C ARG A 28 -13.48 -9.21 -4.93
N ASP A 29 -13.02 -9.61 -3.76
CA ASP A 29 -13.83 -9.91 -2.57
C ASP A 29 -14.36 -8.66 -1.85
N GLY A 30 -13.90 -7.46 -2.24
CA GLY A 30 -14.31 -6.19 -1.67
C GLY A 30 -13.39 -5.65 -0.58
N ALA A 31 -12.30 -6.33 -0.25
CA ALA A 31 -11.27 -5.77 0.63
C ALA A 31 -10.57 -4.59 -0.05
N ALA A 32 -10.31 -3.51 0.70
CA ALA A 32 -9.72 -2.29 0.19
C ALA A 32 -8.60 -1.76 1.10
N ILE A 33 -7.45 -1.44 0.51
CA ILE A 33 -6.31 -0.85 1.21
C ILE A 33 -5.78 0.38 0.47
N CYS A 34 -5.52 1.47 1.20
CA CYS A 34 -4.97 2.69 0.61
C CYS A 34 -3.44 2.70 0.60
N ASN A 35 -2.86 3.57 -0.23
CA ASN A 35 -1.40 3.71 -0.36
C ASN A 35 -0.69 4.05 0.96
N ASN A 36 -1.33 4.80 1.85
CA ASN A 36 -0.73 5.14 3.14
C ASN A 36 -0.62 3.91 4.05
N CYS A 37 -1.69 3.11 4.13
CA CYS A 37 -1.67 1.87 4.92
C CYS A 37 -0.67 0.86 4.33
N VAL A 38 -0.54 0.77 3.00
CA VAL A 38 0.50 -0.07 2.38
C VAL A 38 1.90 0.37 2.81
N ALA A 39 2.21 1.67 2.82
CA ALA A 39 3.51 2.18 3.24
C ALA A 39 3.82 1.86 4.71
N ILE A 40 2.83 2.02 5.60
CA ILE A 40 2.97 1.66 7.02
C ILE A 40 3.24 0.16 7.17
N CYS A 41 2.43 -0.69 6.52
CA CYS A 41 2.62 -2.14 6.56
C CYS A 41 3.98 -2.54 6.02
N MET A 42 4.44 -1.93 4.92
CA MET A 42 5.77 -2.19 4.37
C MET A 42 6.87 -1.82 5.36
N ASN A 43 6.80 -0.66 6.01
CA ASN A 43 7.80 -0.26 7.00
C ASN A 43 7.86 -1.24 8.18
N THR A 44 6.72 -1.63 8.73
CA THR A 44 6.67 -2.62 9.82
C THR A 44 7.27 -3.96 9.40
N LEU A 45 6.90 -4.47 8.21
CA LEU A 45 7.45 -5.72 7.69
C LEU A 45 8.96 -5.62 7.44
N ILE A 46 9.44 -4.49 6.91
CA ILE A 46 10.87 -4.26 6.68
C ILE A 46 11.62 -4.20 8.00
N GLU A 47 11.10 -3.52 9.02
CA GLU A 47 11.70 -3.45 10.36
C GLU A 47 11.80 -4.84 11.01
N GLU A 48 10.75 -5.66 10.91
CA GLU A 48 10.75 -7.04 11.39
C GLU A 48 11.79 -7.91 10.66
N ILE A 49 11.86 -7.81 9.32
CA ILE A 49 12.84 -8.54 8.52
C ILE A 49 14.28 -8.08 8.85
N GLN A 50 14.50 -6.79 9.08
CA GLN A 50 15.81 -6.25 9.45
C GLN A 50 16.24 -6.67 10.86
N GLY A 51 15.29 -6.96 11.74
CA GLY A 51 15.54 -7.55 13.06
C GLY A 51 15.99 -9.01 13.02
N GLU A 52 15.63 -9.77 11.97
CA GLU A 52 15.85 -11.23 11.90
C GLU A 52 16.69 -11.72 10.70
N ALA A 53 17.09 -10.87 9.74
CA ALA A 53 17.84 -11.30 8.56
C ALA A 53 19.05 -10.41 8.22
N ASN A 54 20.19 -10.84 8.74
CA ASN A 54 21.51 -10.69 8.13
C ASN A 54 21.63 -11.58 6.85
N LEU A 55 20.59 -11.65 6.00
CA LEU A 55 20.49 -12.51 4.82
C LEU A 55 19.62 -11.84 3.73
N ASN A 56 20.27 -11.11 2.82
CA ASN A 56 19.86 -10.63 1.48
C ASN A 56 18.41 -10.92 0.99
N CYS A 57 17.66 -9.90 0.58
CA CYS A 57 17.57 -9.42 -0.83
C CYS A 57 16.29 -8.60 -1.12
N PHE A 58 16.45 -7.33 -1.51
CA PHE A 58 15.75 -6.73 -2.65
C PHE A 58 16.52 -5.45 -3.03
N SER A 59 17.60 -5.67 -3.76
CA SER A 59 18.31 -4.63 -4.49
C SER A 59 17.37 -4.00 -5.52
N ALA A 60 16.75 -2.87 -5.18
CA ALA A 60 16.29 -1.91 -6.17
C ALA A 60 17.37 -0.82 -6.31
N ASP A 61 18.54 -1.22 -6.78
CA ASP A 61 19.52 -0.28 -7.31
C ASP A 61 19.01 0.15 -8.69
N SER A 62 18.45 1.36 -8.75
CA SER A 62 18.08 1.98 -10.01
C SER A 62 18.50 3.45 -9.97
N LYS A 63 19.66 3.67 -10.61
CA LYS A 63 20.21 4.90 -11.18
C LYS A 63 21.23 5.67 -10.33
N GLN A 64 22.50 5.31 -10.48
CA GLN A 64 23.50 6.29 -10.90
C GLN A 64 23.78 6.12 -12.41
N VAL A 65 23.04 6.84 -13.25
CA VAL A 65 23.55 7.27 -14.56
C VAL A 65 24.19 8.63 -14.30
N LYS A 66 25.52 8.67 -14.27
CA LYS A 66 26.28 9.91 -14.44
C LYS A 66 26.79 9.91 -15.88
N SER A 67 26.43 10.95 -16.62
CA SER A 67 27.04 11.29 -17.91
C SER A 67 28.23 12.22 -17.70
#